data_AF-A0A969UT49-F1
#
_entry.id   AF-A0A969UT49-F1
#
_cell.length_a   1.000
_cell.length_b   1.000
_cell.length_c   1.000
_cell.angle_alpha   90.00
_cell.angle_beta   90.00
_cell.angle_gamma   90.00
#
_symmetry.space_group_name_H-M   'P 1'
#
loop_
_entity.id
_entity.type
_entity.pdbx_description
1 polymer ?
#
loop_
_entity_poly.entity_id
_entity_poly.type
_entity_poly.pdbx_seq_one_letter_code
_entity_poly.pdbx_strand_id
1 'polypeptide(L)'
;MTGKQLKRLVLAVATLVVVVLLGSSLWASLSEPQVNNRLQLYQTDLLLHATELKSDDGADADLTTAQTALLGNDPLSSALEEYQTVRESAETNLKRFQTELAKLTSPSPTIESPAIPTPSSRPSAQVRQLQLAVQQQQDLLDQLDLRIGILQVEQNRLDAAIVTWTTLIDRAETQTSENLLAETATVLTGLWSNPPRLLPDAEQALQRHLEGWFRYKALMRLYELQQRSDTLVALQAAEQQIAQETVFKLALVGVMPAFGGIIGVVLLIVLIIQWVVRGKQALLAENENLAWSVPWDWETTLQVLVLGFFFVGQIALPLLLGTIGLRFTALGNRAEAVYTVFYYLLMSGSGLLILYLSVKPYFPLPEDWFRLLGKRNWFVWGLGGYLVALPLMLGISVINQQIWQGQGGSNPLLQTVLEEGDRVALAIFLFTAAVAAPVFEELLFRGFLLPSLTRYVPVWGAIVLSSLLFAIAHLSLSEVLPLAVLGSVLGFVYTRSRGLLAPMLLHSLWNSVTMLGLFILGSGAK
;
A
#
# COMPACT_ATOMS: atom_id res chain seq x y z
N MET A 1 28.65 10.65 -37.40
CA MET A 1 28.53 10.76 -35.92
C MET A 1 29.70 10.05 -35.27
N THR A 2 30.41 10.68 -34.34
CA THR A 2 31.43 9.98 -33.54
C THR A 2 30.75 9.04 -32.52
N GLY A 3 31.49 8.05 -32.00
CA GLY A 3 30.94 7.13 -30.98
C GLY A 3 30.40 7.85 -29.73
N LYS A 4 31.01 8.98 -29.33
CA LYS A 4 30.52 9.83 -28.22
C LYS A 4 29.20 10.54 -28.57
N GLN A 5 29.06 11.04 -29.79
CA GLN A 5 27.80 11.67 -30.24
C GLN A 5 26.67 10.64 -30.31
N LEU A 6 26.95 9.42 -30.76
CA LEU A 6 25.98 8.32 -30.76
C LEU A 6 25.54 7.95 -29.34
N LYS A 7 26.49 7.80 -28.42
CA LYS A 7 26.18 7.54 -27.00
C LYS A 7 25.22 8.59 -26.42
N ARG A 8 25.53 9.88 -26.62
CA ARG A 8 24.70 10.99 -26.11
C ARG A 8 23.32 11.01 -26.75
N LEU A 9 23.21 10.75 -28.05
CA LEU A 9 21.93 10.66 -28.73
C LEU A 9 21.07 9.53 -28.15
N VAL A 10 21.65 8.33 -28.00
CA VAL A 10 20.95 7.17 -27.40
C VAL A 10 20.47 7.49 -25.99
N LEU A 11 21.34 8.08 -25.16
CA LEU A 11 20.97 8.45 -23.80
C LEU A 11 19.86 9.50 -23.77
N ALA A 12 19.91 10.51 -24.65
CA ALA A 12 18.87 11.55 -24.74
C ALA A 12 17.51 10.96 -25.15
N VAL A 13 17.49 10.08 -26.16
CA VAL A 13 16.26 9.40 -26.60
C VAL A 13 15.71 8.50 -25.50
N ALA A 14 16.56 7.69 -24.86
CA ALA A 14 16.13 6.83 -23.76
C ALA A 14 15.58 7.64 -22.57
N THR A 15 16.22 8.79 -22.26
CA THR A 15 15.75 9.70 -21.21
C THR A 15 14.37 10.24 -21.54
N LEU A 16 14.14 10.71 -22.77
CA LEU A 16 12.84 11.21 -23.19
C LEU A 16 11.76 10.12 -23.08
N VAL A 17 12.03 8.92 -23.57
CA VAL A 17 11.10 7.78 -23.48
C VAL A 17 10.77 7.45 -22.03
N VAL A 18 11.78 7.34 -21.16
CA VAL A 18 11.58 7.07 -19.74
C VAL A 18 10.76 8.18 -19.08
N VAL A 19 11.08 9.46 -19.31
CA VAL A 19 10.33 10.58 -18.71
C VAL A 19 8.86 10.57 -19.13
N VAL A 20 8.56 10.31 -20.41
CA VAL A 20 7.17 10.20 -20.90
C VAL A 20 6.46 9.02 -20.22
N LEU A 21 7.12 7.87 -20.11
CA LEU A 21 6.53 6.70 -19.45
C LEU A 21 6.25 6.96 -17.97
N LEU A 22 7.23 7.44 -17.21
CA LEU A 22 7.07 7.78 -15.80
C LEU A 22 5.94 8.80 -15.59
N GLY A 23 5.92 9.85 -16.41
CA GLY A 23 4.86 10.87 -16.36
C GLY A 23 3.48 10.28 -16.66
N SER A 24 3.37 9.38 -17.64
CA SER A 24 2.11 8.71 -17.97
C SER A 24 1.64 7.75 -16.87
N SER A 25 2.55 7.00 -16.24
CA SER A 25 2.22 6.11 -15.12
C SER A 25 1.75 6.88 -13.89
N LEU A 26 2.47 7.93 -13.51
CA LEU A 26 2.07 8.79 -12.40
C LEU A 26 0.71 9.45 -12.68
N TRP A 27 0.48 9.90 -13.91
CA TRP A 27 -0.81 10.45 -14.32
C TRP A 27 -1.94 9.42 -14.26
N ALA A 28 -1.69 8.19 -14.72
CA ALA A 28 -2.68 7.11 -14.65
C ALA A 28 -3.05 6.75 -13.20
N SER A 29 -2.09 6.80 -12.27
CA SER A 29 -2.32 6.50 -10.86
C SER A 29 -3.31 7.47 -10.18
N LEU A 30 -3.52 8.68 -10.71
CA LEU A 30 -4.48 9.65 -10.16
C LEU A 30 -5.89 9.09 -10.00
N SER A 31 -6.33 8.28 -10.97
CA SER A 31 -7.67 7.67 -10.96
C SER A 31 -7.73 6.35 -10.18
N GLU A 32 -6.61 5.86 -9.65
CA GLU A 32 -6.57 4.59 -8.94
C GLU A 32 -6.91 4.79 -7.44
N PRO A 33 -7.73 3.90 -6.85
CA PRO A 33 -8.01 3.94 -5.43
C PRO A 33 -6.76 3.60 -4.61
N GLN A 34 -6.64 4.17 -3.42
CA GLN A 34 -5.60 3.80 -2.47
C GLN A 34 -5.95 2.50 -1.75
N VAL A 35 -4.90 1.74 -1.42
CA VAL A 35 -5.02 0.55 -0.56
C VAL A 35 -5.41 0.93 0.87
N ASN A 36 -5.12 2.16 1.31
CA ASN A 36 -5.41 2.66 2.67
C ASN A 36 -6.87 2.49 3.11
N ASN A 37 -7.84 2.79 2.25
CA ASN A 37 -9.26 2.64 2.59
C ASN A 37 -9.59 1.17 2.90
N ARG A 38 -9.00 0.22 2.16
CA ARG A 38 -9.17 -1.21 2.46
C ARG A 38 -8.46 -1.58 3.76
N LEU A 39 -7.27 -1.05 4.02
CA LEU A 39 -6.54 -1.30 5.26
C LEU A 39 -7.30 -0.85 6.49
N GLN A 40 -7.96 0.31 6.42
CA GLN A 40 -8.84 0.80 7.47
C GLN A 40 -9.99 -0.18 7.74
N LEU A 41 -10.66 -0.66 6.69
CA LEU A 41 -11.71 -1.67 6.84
C LEU A 41 -11.18 -2.98 7.44
N TYR A 42 -10.03 -3.48 7.01
CA TYR A 42 -9.39 -4.66 7.59
C TYR A 42 -9.04 -4.47 9.08
N GLN A 43 -8.57 -3.28 9.47
CA GLN A 43 -8.33 -2.95 10.88
C GLN A 43 -9.65 -2.93 11.68
N THR A 44 -10.70 -2.34 11.12
CA THR A 44 -12.03 -2.31 11.71
C THR A 44 -12.61 -3.71 11.88
N ASP A 45 -12.44 -4.61 10.91
CA ASP A 45 -12.87 -6.01 10.97
C ASP A 45 -12.22 -6.75 12.15
N LEU A 46 -10.92 -6.53 12.36
CA LEU A 46 -10.21 -7.09 13.51
C LEU A 46 -10.68 -6.49 14.83
N LEU A 47 -10.90 -5.18 14.88
CA LEU A 47 -11.42 -4.52 16.08
C LEU A 47 -12.78 -5.11 16.47
N LEU A 48 -13.68 -5.32 15.50
CA LEU A 48 -14.97 -5.98 15.72
C LEU A 48 -14.82 -7.40 16.25
N HIS A 49 -13.90 -8.22 15.72
CA HIS A 49 -13.63 -9.53 16.30
C HIS A 49 -13.11 -9.44 17.74
N ALA A 50 -12.26 -8.47 18.04
CA ALA A 50 -11.71 -8.30 19.38
C ALA A 50 -12.79 -7.86 20.40
N THR A 51 -13.91 -7.27 19.99
CA THR A 51 -15.03 -6.96 20.91
C THR A 51 -15.75 -8.21 21.41
N GLU A 52 -15.64 -9.33 20.69
CA GLU A 52 -16.31 -10.57 21.07
C GLU A 52 -15.56 -11.30 22.18
N LEU A 53 -14.33 -10.91 22.51
CA LEU A 53 -13.54 -11.56 23.55
C LEU A 53 -14.21 -11.41 24.91
N LYS A 54 -14.72 -12.52 25.45
CA LYS A 54 -15.24 -12.53 26.82
C LYS A 54 -14.10 -12.40 27.81
N SER A 55 -14.18 -11.43 28.71
CA SER A 55 -13.40 -11.45 29.95
C SER A 55 -13.89 -12.63 30.78
N ASP A 56 -13.03 -13.62 31.03
CA ASP A 56 -13.32 -14.68 31.99
C ASP A 56 -13.69 -14.02 33.33
N ASP A 57 -14.61 -14.59 34.12
CA ASP A 57 -15.08 -14.05 35.40
C ASP A 57 -13.97 -13.94 36.49
N GLY A 58 -12.71 -14.20 36.12
CA GLY A 58 -11.50 -13.98 36.91
C GLY A 58 -10.34 -13.34 36.13
N ALA A 59 -10.59 -12.69 34.98
CA ALA A 59 -9.55 -12.01 34.20
C ALA A 59 -8.94 -10.84 34.99
N ASP A 60 -7.60 -10.76 35.01
CA ASP A 60 -6.84 -9.69 35.63
C ASP A 60 -7.37 -8.31 35.19
N ALA A 61 -7.57 -7.39 36.12
CA ALA A 61 -8.05 -6.03 35.84
C ALA A 61 -7.22 -5.29 34.76
N ASP A 62 -5.95 -5.68 34.61
CA ASP A 62 -5.03 -5.19 33.58
C ASP A 62 -5.44 -5.60 32.16
N LEU A 63 -6.04 -6.79 31.99
CA LEU A 63 -6.47 -7.34 30.70
C LEU A 63 -7.70 -6.59 30.17
N THR A 64 -8.67 -6.30 31.04
CA THR A 64 -9.83 -5.44 30.72
C THR A 64 -9.39 -4.01 30.40
N THR A 65 -8.43 -3.45 31.15
CA THR A 65 -7.91 -2.10 30.89
C THR A 65 -7.19 -2.01 29.54
N ALA A 66 -6.40 -3.02 29.19
CA ALA A 66 -5.73 -3.11 27.90
C ALA A 66 -6.72 -3.27 26.74
N GLN A 67 -7.78 -4.08 26.91
CA GLN A 67 -8.86 -4.22 25.92
C GLN A 67 -9.59 -2.90 25.67
N THR A 68 -9.97 -2.17 26.73
CA THR A 68 -10.63 -0.86 26.57
C THR A 68 -9.70 0.17 25.92
N ALA A 69 -8.40 0.15 26.22
CA ALA A 69 -7.42 1.02 25.56
C ALA A 69 -7.22 0.70 24.07
N LEU A 70 -7.37 -0.57 23.67
CA LEU A 70 -7.27 -1.04 22.29
C LEU A 70 -8.55 -0.78 21.47
N LEU A 71 -9.71 -1.04 22.07
CA LEU A 71 -11.01 -1.02 21.39
C LEU A 71 -11.71 0.35 21.42
N GLY A 72 -11.31 1.22 22.34
CA GLY A 72 -12.03 2.46 22.61
C GLY A 72 -13.34 2.23 23.37
N ASN A 73 -14.12 3.31 23.55
CA ASN A 73 -15.31 3.29 24.41
C ASN A 73 -16.57 2.76 23.71
N ASP A 74 -16.67 2.90 22.39
CA ASP A 74 -17.81 2.44 21.59
C ASP A 74 -17.34 1.90 20.23
N PRO A 75 -16.79 0.67 20.21
CA PRO A 75 -16.17 0.11 19.01
C PRO A 75 -17.16 -0.13 17.87
N LEU A 76 -18.42 -0.45 18.17
CA LEU A 76 -19.45 -0.68 17.14
C LEU A 76 -19.85 0.62 16.44
N SER A 77 -20.03 1.71 17.19
CA SER A 77 -20.32 3.02 16.60
C SER A 77 -19.15 3.53 15.79
N SER A 78 -17.92 3.41 16.29
CA SER A 78 -16.71 3.79 15.55
C SER A 78 -16.54 2.96 14.28
N ALA A 79 -16.81 1.66 14.33
CA ALA A 79 -16.78 0.81 13.13
C ALA A 79 -17.82 1.26 12.10
N LEU A 80 -19.05 1.54 12.52
CA LEU A 80 -20.10 2.03 11.60
C LEU A 80 -19.71 3.36 10.96
N GLU A 81 -19.15 4.30 11.72
CA GLU A 81 -18.68 5.59 11.21
C GLU A 81 -17.56 5.42 10.16
N GLU A 82 -16.59 4.54 10.42
CA GLU A 82 -15.51 4.24 9.47
C GLU A 82 -16.06 3.63 8.17
N TYR A 83 -16.96 2.64 8.30
CA TYR A 83 -17.63 2.01 7.15
C TYR A 83 -18.43 3.02 6.32
N GLN A 84 -19.14 3.94 6.98
CA GLN A 84 -19.88 5.01 6.32
C GLN A 84 -18.93 6.00 5.62
N THR A 85 -17.81 6.35 6.25
CA THR A 85 -16.79 7.24 5.67
C THR A 85 -16.20 6.65 4.38
N VAL A 86 -15.85 5.36 4.39
CA VAL A 86 -15.32 4.69 3.19
C VAL A 86 -16.40 4.57 2.11
N ARG A 87 -17.66 4.33 2.49
CA ARG A 87 -18.81 4.30 1.57
C ARG A 87 -19.04 5.66 0.90
N GLU A 88 -19.03 6.75 1.66
CA GLU A 88 -19.18 8.11 1.12
C GLU A 88 -18.06 8.47 0.14
N SER A 89 -16.83 8.06 0.45
CA SER A 89 -15.68 8.19 -0.47
C SER A 89 -15.92 7.41 -1.76
N ALA A 90 -16.37 6.15 -1.66
CA ALA A 90 -16.67 5.31 -2.82
C ALA A 90 -17.81 5.88 -3.69
N GLU A 91 -18.88 6.42 -3.09
CA GLU A 91 -19.97 7.09 -3.82
C GLU A 91 -19.48 8.34 -4.55
N THR A 92 -18.65 9.15 -3.88
CA THR A 92 -18.04 10.35 -4.47
C THR A 92 -17.18 10.00 -5.68
N ASN A 93 -16.39 8.91 -5.56
CA ASN A 93 -15.54 8.40 -6.64
C ASN A 93 -16.36 7.88 -7.80
N LEU A 94 -17.39 7.07 -7.52
CA LEU A 94 -18.30 6.52 -8.52
C LEU A 94 -18.93 7.64 -9.35
N LYS A 95 -19.49 8.66 -8.69
CA LYS A 95 -20.10 9.82 -9.37
C LYS A 95 -19.11 10.57 -10.24
N ARG A 96 -17.87 10.73 -9.78
CA ARG A 96 -16.79 11.39 -10.54
C ARG A 96 -16.44 10.59 -11.79
N PHE A 97 -16.17 9.29 -11.65
CA PHE A 97 -15.82 8.43 -12.78
C PHE A 97 -16.95 8.34 -13.80
N GLN A 98 -18.21 8.26 -13.35
CA GLN A 98 -19.37 8.34 -14.24
C GLN A 98 -19.44 9.68 -14.97
N THR A 99 -19.15 10.79 -14.30
CA THR A 99 -19.11 12.13 -14.92
C THR A 99 -18.00 12.24 -15.97
N GLU A 100 -16.81 11.72 -15.70
CA GLU A 100 -15.69 11.70 -16.65
C GLU A 100 -15.98 10.78 -17.84
N LEU A 101 -16.51 9.59 -17.57
CA LEU A 101 -16.92 8.65 -18.60
C LEU A 101 -17.97 9.30 -19.51
N ALA A 102 -18.99 9.95 -18.94
CA ALA A 102 -20.01 10.68 -19.70
C ALA A 102 -19.40 11.78 -20.57
N LYS A 103 -18.41 12.54 -20.08
CA LYS A 103 -17.71 13.55 -20.90
C LYS A 103 -17.00 12.95 -22.11
N LEU A 104 -16.41 11.77 -21.96
CA LEU A 104 -15.66 11.09 -23.01
C LEU A 104 -16.56 10.30 -23.99
N THR A 105 -17.75 9.89 -23.56
CA THR A 105 -18.71 9.14 -24.38
C THR A 105 -19.83 10.00 -24.96
N SER A 106 -19.96 11.25 -24.55
CA SER A 106 -20.93 12.18 -25.13
C SER A 106 -20.55 12.54 -26.58
N PRO A 107 -21.47 12.49 -27.55
CA PRO A 107 -21.18 12.94 -28.91
C PRO A 107 -20.89 14.46 -28.91
N SER A 108 -19.79 14.87 -29.54
CA SER A 108 -19.52 16.29 -29.80
C SER A 108 -20.69 16.92 -30.56
N PRO A 109 -21.15 18.13 -30.17
CA PRO A 109 -22.13 18.85 -30.97
C PRO A 109 -21.43 19.40 -32.20
N THR A 110 -21.44 18.66 -33.30
CA THR A 110 -21.02 19.20 -34.60
C THR A 110 -21.99 18.76 -35.68
N ILE A 111 -22.74 19.76 -36.14
CA ILE A 111 -23.18 20.04 -37.51
C ILE A 111 -23.40 18.80 -38.39
N GLU A 112 -24.67 18.59 -38.71
CA GLU A 112 -25.17 17.68 -39.74
C GLU A 112 -24.27 17.69 -40.99
N SER A 113 -23.54 16.59 -41.20
CA SER A 113 -23.06 16.20 -42.51
C SER A 113 -23.20 14.68 -42.65
N PRO A 114 -23.77 14.18 -43.77
CA PRO A 114 -24.16 12.79 -43.87
C PRO A 114 -22.92 11.92 -44.15
N ALA A 115 -22.48 11.15 -43.17
CA ALA A 115 -21.40 10.17 -43.34
C ALA A 115 -21.82 8.78 -42.83
N ILE A 116 -21.96 7.89 -43.82
CA ILE A 116 -21.79 6.42 -43.86
C ILE A 116 -21.51 5.74 -42.50
N PRO A 117 -22.29 4.70 -42.12
CA PRO A 117 -22.06 3.95 -40.88
C PRO A 117 -20.76 3.13 -41.00
N THR A 118 -19.76 3.48 -40.19
CA THR A 118 -18.58 2.64 -39.95
C THR A 118 -18.82 1.80 -38.68
N PRO A 119 -18.32 0.55 -38.63
CA PRO A 119 -18.61 -0.35 -37.51
C PRO A 119 -17.87 0.13 -36.24
N SER A 120 -18.62 0.18 -35.13
CA SER A 120 -18.23 0.40 -33.73
C SER A 120 -16.72 0.59 -33.48
N SER A 121 -16.33 1.86 -33.27
CA SER A 121 -15.01 2.18 -32.74
C SER A 121 -14.85 1.54 -31.37
N ARG A 122 -13.80 0.73 -31.19
CA ARG A 122 -13.44 0.20 -29.87
C ARG A 122 -13.26 1.37 -28.90
N PRO A 123 -13.81 1.32 -27.67
CA PRO A 123 -13.59 2.38 -26.70
C PRO A 123 -12.10 2.60 -26.48
N SER A 124 -11.70 3.86 -26.33
CA SER A 124 -10.31 4.23 -26.05
C SER A 124 -9.84 3.52 -24.77
N ALA A 125 -8.53 3.32 -24.63
CA ALA A 125 -7.96 2.68 -23.44
C ALA A 125 -8.42 3.37 -22.14
N GLN A 126 -8.53 4.70 -22.18
CA GLN A 126 -9.03 5.54 -21.09
C GLN A 126 -10.51 5.27 -20.76
N VAL A 127 -11.39 5.15 -21.76
CA VAL A 127 -12.80 4.82 -21.54
C VAL A 127 -12.94 3.44 -20.89
N ARG A 128 -12.15 2.46 -21.33
CA ARG A 128 -12.16 1.10 -20.74
C ARG A 128 -11.70 1.10 -19.28
N GLN A 129 -10.66 1.87 -18.95
CA GLN A 129 -10.19 2.02 -17.56
C GLN A 129 -11.27 2.66 -16.68
N LEU A 130 -11.92 3.73 -17.14
CA LEU A 130 -13.01 4.36 -16.39
C LEU A 130 -14.20 3.43 -16.18
N GLN A 131 -14.57 2.62 -17.18
CA GLN A 131 -15.62 1.61 -17.03
C GLN A 131 -15.28 0.56 -15.96
N LEU A 132 -14.03 0.07 -15.93
CA LEU A 132 -13.57 -0.86 -14.90
C LEU A 132 -13.57 -0.20 -13.51
N ALA A 133 -13.12 1.06 -13.40
CA ALA A 133 -13.13 1.80 -12.15
C ALA A 133 -14.56 2.01 -11.61
N VAL A 134 -15.52 2.33 -12.50
CA VAL A 134 -16.95 2.44 -12.16
C VAL A 134 -17.48 1.11 -11.60
N GLN A 135 -17.20 -0.01 -12.26
CA GLN A 135 -17.63 -1.33 -11.78
C GLN A 135 -17.02 -1.66 -10.41
N GLN A 136 -15.72 -1.42 -10.23
CA GLN A 136 -15.03 -1.69 -8.97
C GLN A 136 -15.57 -0.86 -7.80
N GLN A 137 -15.91 0.42 -8.03
CA GLN A 137 -16.53 1.25 -6.99
C GLN A 137 -17.95 0.76 -6.67
N GLN A 138 -18.68 0.31 -7.68
CA GLN A 138 -20.02 -0.25 -7.51
C GLN A 138 -20.00 -1.54 -6.67
N ASP A 139 -19.10 -2.47 -7.00
CA ASP A 139 -18.90 -3.72 -6.25
C ASP A 139 -18.51 -3.43 -4.79
N LEU A 140 -17.65 -2.44 -4.57
CA LEU A 140 -17.25 -2.00 -3.23
C LEU A 140 -18.44 -1.45 -2.44
N LEU A 141 -19.29 -0.62 -3.06
CA LEU A 141 -20.48 -0.08 -2.39
C LEU A 141 -21.46 -1.18 -1.97
N ASP A 142 -21.67 -2.18 -2.82
CA ASP A 142 -22.55 -3.30 -2.49
C ASP A 142 -21.98 -4.13 -1.32
N GLN A 143 -20.67 -4.36 -1.28
CA GLN A 143 -20.02 -5.03 -0.14
C GLN A 143 -20.13 -4.21 1.16
N LEU A 144 -19.96 -2.89 1.08
CA LEU A 144 -20.08 -2.00 2.23
C LEU A 144 -21.51 -1.97 2.76
N ASP A 145 -22.52 -1.90 1.88
CA ASP A 145 -23.93 -1.87 2.26
C ASP A 145 -24.36 -3.15 2.99
N LEU A 146 -23.88 -4.34 2.57
CA LEU A 146 -24.11 -5.57 3.32
C LEU A 146 -23.62 -5.48 4.77
N ARG A 147 -22.37 -5.05 4.95
CA ARG A 147 -21.68 -4.95 6.25
C ARG A 147 -22.28 -3.86 7.14
N ILE A 148 -22.59 -2.69 6.56
CA ILE A 148 -23.23 -1.57 7.26
C ILE A 148 -24.59 -1.97 7.81
N GLY A 149 -25.41 -2.71 7.04
CA GLY A 149 -26.69 -3.18 7.53
C GLY A 149 -26.55 -4.08 8.76
N ILE A 150 -25.55 -4.99 8.78
CA ILE A 150 -25.28 -5.84 9.94
C ILE A 150 -24.87 -4.98 11.16
N LEU A 151 -23.95 -4.01 10.98
CA LEU A 151 -23.55 -3.08 12.05
C LEU A 151 -24.74 -2.28 12.60
N GLN A 152 -25.63 -1.82 11.73
CA GLN A 152 -26.83 -1.08 12.12
C GLN A 152 -27.77 -1.95 12.96
N VAL A 153 -27.95 -3.22 12.60
CA VAL A 153 -28.76 -4.15 13.40
C VAL A 153 -28.15 -4.38 14.78
N GLU A 154 -26.85 -4.61 14.88
CA GLU A 154 -26.15 -4.79 16.16
C GLU A 154 -26.22 -3.53 17.04
N GLN A 155 -26.45 -2.35 16.44
CA GLN A 155 -26.74 -1.09 17.13
C GLN A 155 -28.23 -0.82 17.36
N ASN A 156 -29.11 -1.81 17.21
CA ASN A 156 -30.57 -1.69 17.34
C ASN A 156 -31.22 -0.71 16.34
N ARG A 157 -30.61 -0.50 15.17
CA ARG A 157 -31.12 0.36 14.08
C ARG A 157 -31.69 -0.48 12.94
N LEU A 158 -32.66 -1.34 13.25
CA LEU A 158 -33.23 -2.29 12.29
C LEU A 158 -33.82 -1.62 11.04
N ASP A 159 -34.61 -0.55 11.20
CA ASP A 159 -35.23 0.14 10.06
C ASP A 159 -34.19 0.69 9.08
N ALA A 160 -33.06 1.20 9.60
CA ALA A 160 -31.95 1.67 8.78
C ALA A 160 -31.29 0.52 8.01
N ALA A 161 -31.08 -0.63 8.66
CA ALA A 161 -30.49 -1.81 8.04
C ALA A 161 -31.33 -2.35 6.88
N ILE A 162 -32.66 -2.44 7.08
CA ILE A 162 -33.58 -2.89 6.04
C ILE A 162 -33.55 -1.92 4.85
N VAL A 163 -33.50 -0.61 5.09
CA VAL A 163 -33.37 0.39 4.01
C VAL A 163 -32.04 0.22 3.26
N THR A 164 -30.93 0.02 3.97
CA THR A 164 -29.61 -0.19 3.37
C THR A 164 -29.59 -1.43 2.47
N TRP A 165 -30.07 -2.58 2.94
CA TRP A 165 -30.11 -3.80 2.12
C TRP A 165 -31.11 -3.71 0.97
N THR A 166 -32.27 -3.07 1.16
CA THR A 166 -33.24 -2.85 0.07
C THR A 166 -32.66 -1.96 -1.03
N THR A 167 -31.92 -0.91 -0.66
CA THR A 167 -31.23 -0.03 -1.63
C THR A 167 -30.21 -0.80 -2.48
N LEU A 168 -29.49 -1.75 -1.87
CA LEU A 168 -28.56 -2.63 -2.60
C LEU A 168 -29.33 -3.52 -3.58
N ILE A 169 -30.43 -4.14 -3.14
CA ILE A 169 -31.28 -5.00 -3.99
C ILE A 169 -31.82 -4.20 -5.18
N ASP A 170 -32.41 -3.03 -4.95
CA ASP A 170 -32.95 -2.17 -6.00
C ASP A 170 -31.87 -1.77 -7.02
N ARG A 171 -30.66 -1.47 -6.54
CA ARG A 171 -29.52 -1.11 -7.39
C ARG A 171 -29.07 -2.29 -8.26
N ALA A 172 -29.04 -3.50 -7.69
CA ALA A 172 -28.71 -4.71 -8.43
C ALA A 172 -29.75 -5.03 -9.52
N GLU A 173 -31.04 -4.82 -9.27
CA GLU A 173 -32.10 -5.06 -10.26
C GLU A 173 -31.98 -4.15 -11.50
N THR A 174 -31.43 -2.94 -11.33
CA THR A 174 -31.16 -2.03 -12.45
C THR A 174 -29.96 -2.43 -13.31
N GLN A 175 -29.12 -3.34 -12.82
CA GLN A 175 -27.94 -3.83 -13.52
C GLN A 175 -28.27 -5.13 -14.26
N THR A 176 -27.87 -5.24 -15.53
CA THR A 176 -28.15 -6.42 -16.37
C THR A 176 -27.32 -7.66 -16.03
N SER A 177 -26.50 -7.61 -14.99
CA SER A 177 -25.65 -8.70 -14.51
C SER A 177 -26.19 -9.31 -13.22
N GLU A 178 -26.12 -10.64 -13.06
CA GLU A 178 -26.41 -11.32 -11.80
C GLU A 178 -25.52 -10.75 -10.67
N ASN A 179 -26.13 -10.03 -9.73
CA ASN A 179 -25.44 -9.51 -8.56
C ASN A 179 -25.67 -10.46 -7.37
N LEU A 180 -24.72 -11.37 -7.13
CA LEU A 180 -24.79 -12.36 -6.04
C LEU A 180 -24.83 -11.71 -4.63
N LEU A 181 -24.40 -10.46 -4.49
CA LEU A 181 -24.51 -9.73 -3.22
C LEU A 181 -25.96 -9.34 -2.91
N ALA A 182 -26.80 -9.13 -3.93
CA ALA A 182 -28.23 -8.85 -3.75
C ALA A 182 -28.99 -10.06 -3.21
N GLU A 183 -28.60 -11.28 -3.60
CA GLU A 183 -29.12 -12.52 -3.00
C GLU A 183 -28.81 -12.54 -1.49
N THR A 184 -27.57 -12.23 -1.12
CA THR A 184 -27.16 -12.16 0.29
C THR A 184 -27.92 -11.06 1.05
N ALA A 185 -28.11 -9.88 0.46
CA ALA A 185 -28.92 -8.80 1.03
C ALA A 185 -30.38 -9.21 1.24
N THR A 186 -30.94 -10.01 0.33
CA THR A 186 -32.30 -10.55 0.44
C THR A 186 -32.39 -11.55 1.61
N VAL A 187 -31.38 -12.42 1.78
CA VAL A 187 -31.26 -13.31 2.94
C VAL A 187 -31.20 -12.52 4.24
N LEU A 188 -30.31 -11.52 4.34
CA LEU A 188 -30.19 -10.67 5.53
C LEU A 188 -31.52 -9.94 5.83
N THR A 189 -32.17 -9.37 4.82
CA THR A 189 -33.49 -8.73 4.97
C THR A 189 -34.54 -9.69 5.54
N GLY A 190 -34.54 -10.96 5.10
CA GLY A 190 -35.42 -11.99 5.62
C GLY A 190 -35.12 -12.41 7.07
N LEU A 191 -33.85 -12.54 7.44
CA LEU A 191 -33.43 -12.96 8.79
C LEU A 191 -33.83 -11.96 9.89
N TRP A 192 -33.92 -10.68 9.55
CA TRP A 192 -34.30 -9.60 10.47
C TRP A 192 -35.68 -9.00 10.20
N SER A 193 -36.47 -9.56 9.28
CA SER A 193 -37.87 -9.15 9.09
C SER A 193 -38.77 -9.60 10.24
N ASN A 194 -39.95 -8.99 10.37
CA ASN A 194 -40.98 -9.42 11.30
C ASN A 194 -42.28 -9.79 10.55
N PRO A 195 -42.69 -11.07 10.50
CA PRO A 195 -41.99 -12.24 11.04
C PRO A 195 -40.70 -12.57 10.25
N PRO A 196 -39.72 -13.27 10.85
CA PRO A 196 -38.51 -13.69 10.14
C PRO A 196 -38.83 -14.64 8.98
N ARG A 197 -38.09 -14.51 7.88
CA ARG A 197 -38.20 -15.36 6.69
C ARG A 197 -36.90 -16.12 6.47
N LEU A 198 -36.97 -17.44 6.48
CA LEU A 198 -35.85 -18.33 6.17
C LEU A 198 -35.89 -18.70 4.69
N LEU A 199 -34.92 -18.21 3.92
CA LEU A 199 -34.79 -18.51 2.51
C LEU A 199 -33.99 -19.83 2.29
N PRO A 200 -34.26 -20.56 1.19
CA PRO A 200 -33.40 -21.66 0.76
C PRO A 200 -31.96 -21.17 0.55
N ASP A 201 -30.98 -22.04 0.80
CA ASP A 201 -29.54 -21.75 0.60
C ASP A 201 -28.98 -20.54 1.37
N ALA A 202 -29.72 -20.01 2.35
CA ALA A 202 -29.31 -18.88 3.18
C ALA A 202 -27.93 -19.07 3.81
N GLU A 203 -27.64 -20.26 4.34
CA GLU A 203 -26.33 -20.57 4.93
C GLU A 203 -25.20 -20.45 3.89
N GLN A 204 -25.42 -20.96 2.67
CA GLN A 204 -24.43 -20.93 1.59
C GLN A 204 -24.21 -19.50 1.08
N ALA A 205 -25.28 -18.70 0.93
CA ALA A 205 -25.19 -17.30 0.53
C ALA A 205 -24.36 -16.50 1.55
N LEU A 206 -24.66 -16.65 2.85
CA LEU A 206 -23.91 -15.97 3.92
C LEU A 206 -22.43 -16.41 3.95
N GLN A 207 -22.14 -17.70 3.83
CA GLN A 207 -20.76 -18.21 3.83
C GLN A 207 -19.94 -17.77 2.62
N ARG A 208 -20.60 -17.54 1.46
CA ARG A 208 -19.93 -17.17 0.21
C ARG A 208 -19.56 -15.69 0.16
N HIS A 209 -20.36 -14.81 0.75
CA HIS A 209 -20.24 -13.36 0.56
C HIS A 209 -19.93 -12.56 1.81
N LEU A 210 -20.04 -13.16 3.00
CA LEU A 210 -19.59 -12.54 4.25
C LEU A 210 -18.33 -13.26 4.75
N GLU A 211 -17.43 -12.46 5.32
CA GLU A 211 -16.19 -12.91 5.95
C GLU A 211 -16.10 -12.36 7.37
N GLY A 212 -15.19 -12.92 8.16
CA GLY A 212 -14.93 -12.48 9.53
C GLY A 212 -16.19 -12.29 10.37
N TRP A 213 -16.21 -11.22 11.16
CA TRP A 213 -17.21 -10.93 12.18
C TRP A 213 -18.64 -10.87 11.60
N PHE A 214 -18.79 -10.29 10.40
CA PHE A 214 -20.08 -10.20 9.71
C PHE A 214 -20.70 -11.57 9.41
N ARG A 215 -19.88 -12.53 8.97
CA ARG A 215 -20.33 -13.91 8.71
C ARG A 215 -20.82 -14.55 10.00
N TYR A 216 -20.08 -14.38 11.09
CA TYR A 216 -20.44 -14.95 12.39
C TYR A 216 -21.79 -14.39 12.88
N LYS A 217 -22.00 -13.07 12.84
CA LYS A 217 -23.28 -12.46 13.25
C LYS A 217 -24.45 -12.96 12.42
N ALA A 218 -24.30 -13.02 11.10
CA ALA A 218 -25.37 -13.50 10.22
C ALA A 218 -25.68 -15.00 10.42
N LEU A 219 -24.65 -15.84 10.55
CA LEU A 219 -24.84 -17.28 10.79
C LEU A 219 -25.41 -17.56 12.18
N MET A 220 -25.00 -16.82 13.22
CA MET A 220 -25.59 -16.94 14.55
C MET A 220 -27.09 -16.66 14.51
N ARG A 221 -27.50 -15.58 13.84
CA ARG A 221 -28.92 -15.27 13.67
C ARG A 221 -29.68 -16.37 12.92
N LEU A 222 -29.10 -16.87 11.83
CA LEU A 222 -29.69 -17.97 11.06
C LEU A 222 -29.88 -19.22 11.93
N TYR A 223 -28.85 -19.64 12.67
CA TYR A 223 -28.90 -20.86 13.49
C TYR A 223 -29.80 -20.71 14.71
N GLU A 224 -29.92 -19.51 15.27
CA GLU A 224 -30.90 -19.18 16.31
C GLU A 224 -32.33 -19.41 15.79
N LEU A 225 -32.67 -18.84 14.63
CA LEU A 225 -33.99 -18.98 14.01
C LEU A 225 -34.30 -20.42 13.58
N GLN A 226 -33.26 -21.19 13.20
CA GLN A 226 -33.36 -22.62 12.88
C GLN A 226 -33.36 -23.53 14.12
N GLN A 227 -33.17 -22.97 15.33
CA GLN A 227 -33.06 -23.72 16.59
C GLN A 227 -31.91 -24.76 16.59
N ARG A 228 -30.79 -24.46 15.95
CA ARG A 228 -29.59 -25.32 15.86
C ARG A 228 -28.61 -25.07 17.00
N SER A 229 -29.00 -25.39 18.23
CA SER A 229 -28.23 -25.06 19.45
C SER A 229 -26.78 -25.56 19.45
N ASP A 230 -26.52 -26.81 19.07
CA ASP A 230 -25.16 -27.36 19.07
C ASP A 230 -24.24 -26.65 18.07
N THR A 231 -24.76 -26.33 16.88
CA THR A 231 -24.02 -25.58 15.85
C THR A 231 -23.76 -24.14 16.31
N LEU A 232 -24.74 -23.51 16.96
CA LEU A 232 -24.61 -22.16 17.50
C LEU A 232 -23.50 -22.08 18.57
N VAL A 233 -23.47 -23.04 19.51
CA VAL A 233 -22.43 -23.10 20.54
C VAL A 233 -21.04 -23.32 19.94
N ALA A 234 -20.92 -24.23 18.96
CA ALA A 234 -19.66 -24.46 18.26
C ALA A 234 -19.18 -23.21 17.50
N LEU A 235 -20.10 -22.49 16.85
CA LEU A 235 -19.80 -21.25 16.14
C LEU A 235 -19.32 -20.14 17.09
N GLN A 236 -20.00 -19.97 18.23
CA GLN A 236 -19.60 -19.01 19.27
C GLN A 236 -18.23 -19.36 19.88
N ALA A 237 -17.94 -20.64 20.13
CA ALA A 237 -16.64 -21.08 20.63
C ALA A 237 -15.51 -20.79 19.63
N ALA A 238 -15.75 -21.01 18.33
CA ALA A 238 -14.80 -20.67 17.28
C ALA A 238 -14.53 -19.15 17.20
N GLU A 239 -15.57 -18.33 17.32
CA GLU A 239 -15.42 -16.86 17.34
C GLU A 239 -14.60 -16.38 18.55
N GLN A 240 -14.79 -16.97 19.74
CA GLN A 240 -13.98 -16.64 20.92
C GLN A 240 -12.49 -16.91 20.70
N GLN A 241 -12.15 -18.04 20.06
CA GLN A 241 -10.75 -18.35 19.74
C GLN A 241 -10.15 -17.32 18.76
N ILE A 242 -10.92 -16.93 17.75
CA ILE A 242 -10.51 -15.89 16.78
C ILE A 242 -10.34 -14.54 17.47
N ALA A 243 -11.25 -14.17 18.39
CA ALA A 243 -11.17 -12.93 19.15
C ALA A 243 -9.88 -12.86 19.99
N GLN A 244 -9.49 -13.96 20.64
CA GLN A 244 -8.23 -14.06 21.39
C GLN A 244 -7.00 -13.85 20.51
N GLU A 245 -6.93 -14.53 19.36
CA GLU A 245 -5.83 -14.35 18.41
C GLU A 245 -5.79 -12.91 17.86
N THR A 246 -6.96 -12.31 17.64
CA THR A 246 -7.10 -10.98 17.05
C THR A 246 -6.61 -9.87 17.97
N VAL A 247 -6.84 -9.96 19.28
CA VAL A 247 -6.28 -8.99 20.24
C VAL A 247 -4.75 -8.97 20.20
N PHE A 248 -4.11 -10.14 20.12
CA PHE A 248 -2.65 -10.22 20.00
C PHE A 248 -2.16 -9.61 18.68
N LYS A 249 -2.85 -9.90 17.57
CA LYS A 249 -2.58 -9.31 16.25
C LYS A 249 -2.68 -7.78 16.27
N LEU A 250 -3.74 -7.23 16.86
CA LEU A 250 -3.94 -5.78 16.99
C LEU A 250 -2.87 -5.12 17.86
N ALA A 251 -2.44 -5.76 18.95
CA ALA A 251 -1.34 -5.25 19.76
C ALA A 251 -0.03 -5.17 18.95
N LEU A 252 0.25 -6.15 18.09
CA LEU A 252 1.45 -6.17 17.25
C LEU A 252 1.42 -5.08 16.16
N VAL A 253 0.27 -4.83 15.53
CA VAL A 253 0.14 -3.86 14.42
C VAL A 253 -0.11 -2.42 14.91
N GLY A 254 -0.81 -2.24 16.02
CA GLY A 254 -1.14 -0.91 16.56
C GLY A 254 -0.19 -0.47 17.67
N VAL A 255 -0.08 -1.26 18.74
CA VAL A 255 0.59 -0.84 19.98
C VAL A 255 2.10 -0.73 19.81
N MET A 256 2.76 -1.73 19.20
CA MET A 256 4.22 -1.69 19.04
C MET A 256 4.70 -0.50 18.20
N PRO A 257 4.15 -0.22 17.00
CA PRO A 257 4.52 0.97 16.24
C PRO A 257 4.22 2.28 16.96
N ALA A 258 3.12 2.34 17.73
CA ALA A 258 2.79 3.53 18.53
C ALA A 258 3.83 3.78 19.63
N PHE A 259 4.24 2.76 20.38
CA PHE A 259 5.33 2.87 21.35
C PHE A 259 6.65 3.29 20.69
N GLY A 260 7.01 2.67 19.56
CA GLY A 260 8.16 3.08 18.76
C GLY A 260 8.08 4.54 18.31
N GLY A 261 6.89 4.99 17.92
CA GLY A 261 6.59 6.37 17.54
C GLY A 261 6.79 7.35 18.68
N ILE A 262 6.31 7.03 19.89
CA ILE A 262 6.54 7.85 21.10
C ILE A 262 8.04 7.98 21.40
N ILE A 263 8.77 6.86 21.35
CA ILE A 263 10.24 6.88 21.52
C ILE A 263 10.88 7.76 20.42
N GLY A 264 10.39 7.65 19.19
CA GLY A 264 10.78 8.49 18.06
C GLY A 264 10.58 9.98 18.28
N VAL A 265 9.43 10.38 18.84
CA VAL A 265 9.13 11.78 19.18
C VAL A 265 10.08 12.28 20.26
N VAL A 266 10.27 11.50 21.33
CA VAL A 266 11.21 11.86 22.39
C VAL A 266 12.63 12.01 21.83
N LEU A 267 13.06 11.08 20.97
CA LEU A 267 14.36 11.13 20.31
C LEU A 267 14.50 12.37 19.41
N LEU A 268 13.49 12.69 18.62
CA LEU A 268 13.46 13.91 17.80
C LEU A 268 13.60 15.18 18.64
N ILE A 269 12.83 15.29 19.74
CA ILE A 269 12.90 16.44 20.65
C ILE A 269 14.31 16.57 21.24
N VAL A 270 14.88 15.45 21.72
CA VAL A 270 16.25 15.44 22.27
C VAL A 270 17.28 15.85 21.22
N LEU A 271 17.18 15.36 20.00
CA LEU A 271 18.09 15.71 18.91
C LEU A 271 17.97 17.18 18.50
N ILE A 272 16.76 17.74 18.47
CA ILE A 272 16.51 19.16 18.18
C ILE A 272 17.07 20.04 19.30
N ILE A 273 16.79 19.72 20.58
CA ILE A 273 17.35 20.45 21.72
C ILE A 273 18.88 20.39 21.69
N GLN A 274 19.46 19.21 21.43
CA GLN A 274 20.91 19.06 21.30
C GLN A 274 21.46 19.93 20.17
N TRP A 275 20.79 19.99 19.03
CA TRP A 275 21.19 20.82 17.90
C TRP A 275 21.13 22.32 18.22
N VAL A 276 20.07 22.79 18.87
CA VAL A 276 19.93 24.19 19.30
C VAL A 276 21.00 24.57 20.34
N VAL A 277 21.27 23.69 21.31
CA VAL A 277 22.22 23.97 22.41
C VAL A 277 23.68 23.81 21.98
N ARG A 278 24.00 22.80 21.16
CA ARG A 278 25.39 22.43 20.82
C ARG A 278 25.82 22.84 19.42
N GLY A 279 24.91 23.33 18.58
CA GLY A 279 25.19 23.77 17.21
C GLY A 279 25.98 22.73 16.43
N LYS A 280 27.20 23.10 15.98
CA LYS A 280 28.10 22.24 15.19
C LYS A 280 28.61 20.99 15.92
N GLN A 281 28.50 20.92 17.24
CA GLN A 281 28.88 19.74 18.02
C GLN A 281 27.71 18.74 18.21
N ALA A 282 26.53 19.05 17.70
CA ALA A 282 25.38 18.16 17.78
C ALA A 282 25.49 16.98 16.80
N LEU A 283 24.81 15.88 17.13
CA LEU A 283 24.78 14.68 16.29
C LEU A 283 24.17 14.98 14.91
N LEU A 284 23.17 15.88 14.84
CA LEU A 284 22.53 16.26 13.58
C LEU A 284 23.45 17.06 12.65
N ALA A 285 24.45 17.76 13.19
CA ALA A 285 25.39 18.59 12.42
C ALA A 285 26.61 17.79 11.91
N GLU A 286 26.79 16.56 12.38
CA GLU A 286 27.94 15.74 12.01
C GLU A 286 27.93 15.43 10.50
N ASN A 287 29.04 15.63 9.80
CA ASN A 287 29.16 15.39 8.35
C ASN A 287 28.14 16.14 7.48
N GLU A 288 27.48 17.18 8.00
CA GLU A 288 26.38 17.85 7.30
C GLU A 288 26.77 18.47 5.95
N ASN A 289 28.03 18.89 5.84
CA ASN A 289 28.60 19.51 4.65
C ASN A 289 29.67 18.63 3.98
N LEU A 290 29.81 17.37 4.41
CA LEU A 290 30.83 16.47 3.86
C LEU A 290 30.34 15.85 2.54
N ALA A 291 30.60 16.55 1.44
CA ALA A 291 30.33 16.06 0.10
C ALA A 291 31.24 14.88 -0.29
N TRP A 292 30.79 14.05 -1.22
CA TRP A 292 31.63 13.05 -1.85
C TRP A 292 32.31 13.63 -3.08
N SER A 293 33.59 13.31 -3.27
CA SER A 293 34.26 13.57 -4.54
C SER A 293 34.05 12.34 -5.44
N VAL A 294 33.37 12.52 -6.57
CA VAL A 294 33.20 11.46 -7.56
C VAL A 294 33.86 11.84 -8.89
N PRO A 295 34.57 10.92 -9.56
CA PRO A 295 35.31 11.23 -10.79
C PRO A 295 34.40 11.36 -12.02
N TRP A 296 33.19 10.80 -12.00
CA TRP A 296 32.24 10.84 -13.12
C TRP A 296 31.34 12.08 -13.10
N ASP A 297 30.71 12.34 -14.25
CA ASP A 297 29.81 13.47 -14.49
C ASP A 297 28.32 13.07 -14.58
N TRP A 298 27.47 14.04 -14.91
CA TRP A 298 26.03 13.86 -15.04
C TRP A 298 25.66 12.86 -16.16
N GLU A 299 26.47 12.73 -17.22
CA GLU A 299 26.20 11.76 -18.29
C GLU A 299 26.26 10.33 -17.76
N THR A 300 27.26 10.04 -16.94
CA THR A 300 27.39 8.73 -16.28
C THR A 300 26.27 8.51 -15.27
N THR A 301 25.90 9.57 -14.53
CA THR A 301 24.80 9.53 -13.56
C THR A 301 23.47 9.20 -14.24
N LEU A 302 23.14 9.89 -15.35
CA LEU A 302 21.94 9.61 -16.13
C LEU A 302 22.02 8.25 -16.81
N GLN A 303 23.17 7.80 -17.30
CA GLN A 303 23.31 6.48 -17.88
C GLN A 303 22.90 5.39 -16.89
N VAL A 304 23.39 5.47 -15.65
CA VAL A 304 23.06 4.48 -14.61
C VAL A 304 21.58 4.58 -14.20
N LEU A 305 21.06 5.79 -13.99
CA LEU A 305 19.66 5.96 -13.55
C LEU A 305 18.65 5.63 -14.67
N VAL A 306 18.84 6.18 -15.87
CA VAL A 306 17.93 6.02 -16.99
C VAL A 306 18.08 4.64 -17.62
N LEU A 307 19.29 4.23 -18.02
CA LEU A 307 19.47 2.94 -18.68
C LEU A 307 19.49 1.79 -17.67
N GLY A 308 20.25 1.95 -16.59
CA GLY A 308 20.47 0.88 -15.61
C GLY A 308 19.24 0.52 -14.78
N PHE A 309 18.42 1.51 -14.45
CA PHE A 309 17.29 1.31 -13.55
C PHE A 309 15.94 1.45 -14.27
N PHE A 310 15.62 2.63 -14.81
CA PHE A 310 14.30 2.84 -15.40
C PHE A 310 14.06 2.07 -16.70
N PHE A 311 14.97 2.16 -17.67
CA PHE A 311 14.80 1.51 -18.98
C PHE A 311 14.81 -0.02 -18.84
N VAL A 312 15.73 -0.57 -18.06
CA VAL A 312 15.77 -2.01 -17.79
C VAL A 312 14.47 -2.47 -17.11
N GLY A 313 14.09 -1.80 -16.02
CA GLY A 313 12.94 -2.20 -15.20
C GLY A 313 11.57 -1.95 -15.83
N GLN A 314 11.43 -0.95 -16.71
CA GLN A 314 10.11 -0.59 -17.27
C GLN A 314 9.94 -1.00 -18.74
N ILE A 315 11.03 -1.28 -19.46
CA ILE A 315 10.98 -1.51 -20.92
C ILE A 315 11.70 -2.81 -21.28
N ALA A 316 13.01 -2.89 -21.03
CA ALA A 316 13.81 -4.00 -21.56
C ALA A 316 13.35 -5.35 -20.98
N LEU A 317 13.11 -5.40 -19.67
CA LEU A 317 12.77 -6.65 -19.00
C LEU A 317 11.33 -7.12 -19.28
N PRO A 318 10.30 -6.27 -19.21
CA PRO A 318 8.95 -6.64 -19.65
C PRO A 318 8.90 -7.13 -21.11
N LEU A 319 9.62 -6.47 -22.03
CA LEU A 319 9.69 -6.90 -23.44
C LEU A 319 10.40 -8.26 -23.59
N LEU A 320 11.52 -8.45 -22.89
CA LEU A 320 12.27 -9.71 -22.93
C LEU A 320 11.42 -10.87 -22.39
N LEU A 321 10.81 -10.71 -21.22
CA LEU A 321 9.99 -11.76 -20.61
C LEU A 321 8.69 -12.00 -21.40
N GLY A 322 8.11 -10.94 -21.96
CA GLY A 322 6.93 -11.02 -22.82
C GLY A 322 7.17 -11.80 -24.12
N THR A 323 8.34 -11.69 -24.74
CA THR A 323 8.68 -12.46 -25.96
C THR A 323 8.93 -13.93 -25.70
N ILE A 324 9.45 -14.29 -24.51
CA ILE A 324 9.65 -15.68 -24.09
C ILE A 324 8.29 -16.34 -23.73
N GLY A 325 7.23 -15.57 -23.56
CA GLY A 325 5.87 -16.09 -23.29
C GLY A 325 5.67 -16.60 -21.86
N LEU A 326 6.54 -16.22 -20.93
CA LEU A 326 6.45 -16.62 -19.53
C LEU A 326 5.31 -15.85 -18.82
N ARG A 327 4.12 -16.45 -18.71
CA ARG A 327 3.00 -15.92 -17.93
C ARG A 327 2.82 -16.72 -16.64
N PHE A 328 3.56 -16.32 -15.60
CA PHE A 328 3.53 -17.01 -14.31
C PHE A 328 2.24 -16.81 -13.52
N THR A 329 1.42 -15.81 -13.88
CA THR A 329 0.12 -15.54 -13.26
C THR A 329 -0.89 -16.68 -13.44
N ALA A 330 -0.69 -17.57 -14.42
CA ALA A 330 -1.54 -18.74 -14.65
C ALA A 330 -1.20 -19.96 -13.79
N LEU A 331 -0.12 -19.90 -13.00
CA LEU A 331 0.44 -21.05 -12.25
C LEU A 331 0.18 -20.97 -10.74
N GLY A 332 -0.61 -19.99 -10.29
CA GLY A 332 -0.99 -19.77 -8.90
C GLY A 332 -0.06 -18.85 -8.11
N ASN A 333 -0.50 -18.47 -6.91
CA ASN A 333 0.07 -17.44 -6.05
C ASN A 333 1.58 -17.62 -5.75
N ARG A 334 2.03 -18.85 -5.51
CA ARG A 334 3.45 -19.13 -5.26
C ARG A 334 4.32 -18.88 -6.50
N ALA A 335 3.82 -19.20 -7.69
CA ALA A 335 4.54 -18.96 -8.93
C ALA A 335 4.64 -17.46 -9.23
N GLU A 336 3.60 -16.70 -8.91
CA GLU A 336 3.61 -15.24 -8.97
C GLU A 336 4.65 -14.65 -8.00
N ALA A 337 4.71 -15.12 -6.76
CA ALA A 337 5.71 -14.66 -5.80
C ALA A 337 7.16 -14.95 -6.25
N VAL A 338 7.41 -16.18 -6.75
CA VAL A 338 8.71 -16.56 -7.31
C VAL A 338 9.07 -15.70 -8.52
N TYR A 339 8.10 -15.44 -9.41
CA TYR A 339 8.29 -14.58 -10.56
C TYR A 339 8.66 -13.15 -10.15
N THR A 340 7.99 -12.60 -9.14
CA THR A 340 8.29 -11.25 -8.62
C THR A 340 9.73 -11.15 -8.11
N VAL A 341 10.20 -12.13 -7.34
CA VAL A 341 11.61 -12.17 -6.89
C VAL A 341 12.54 -12.28 -8.07
N PHE A 342 12.26 -13.21 -8.99
CA PHE A 342 13.11 -13.45 -10.15
C PHE A 342 13.23 -12.19 -11.02
N TYR A 343 12.10 -11.53 -11.29
CA TYR A 343 12.02 -10.26 -11.99
C TYR A 343 12.86 -9.21 -11.28
N TYR A 344 12.70 -9.07 -9.96
CA TYR A 344 13.42 -8.09 -9.16
C TYR A 344 14.94 -8.35 -9.19
N LEU A 345 15.38 -9.59 -8.95
CA LEU A 345 16.80 -9.97 -8.99
C LEU A 345 17.43 -9.73 -10.37
N LEU A 346 16.69 -10.01 -11.45
CA LEU A 346 17.18 -9.79 -12.80
C LEU A 346 17.28 -8.29 -13.11
N MET A 347 16.32 -7.48 -12.67
CA MET A 347 16.34 -6.02 -12.76
C MET A 347 17.51 -5.44 -11.95
N SER A 348 17.65 -5.82 -10.67
CA SER A 348 18.73 -5.36 -9.79
C SER A 348 20.10 -5.79 -10.30
N GLY A 349 20.26 -7.05 -10.72
CA GLY A 349 21.51 -7.57 -11.26
C GLY A 349 21.94 -6.84 -12.53
N SER A 350 21.00 -6.59 -13.44
CA SER A 350 21.25 -5.82 -14.67
C SER A 350 21.59 -4.36 -14.37
N GLY A 351 20.89 -3.73 -13.43
CA GLY A 351 21.16 -2.35 -13.00
C GLY A 351 22.53 -2.20 -12.34
N LEU A 352 22.90 -3.13 -11.45
CA LEU A 352 24.22 -3.16 -10.81
C LEU A 352 25.34 -3.46 -11.83
N LEU A 353 25.08 -4.31 -12.82
CA LEU A 353 26.02 -4.54 -13.92
C LEU A 353 26.24 -3.26 -14.73
N ILE A 354 25.18 -2.54 -15.09
CA ILE A 354 25.29 -1.26 -15.82
C ILE A 354 26.01 -0.22 -14.96
N LEU A 355 25.72 -0.13 -13.66
CA LEU A 355 26.44 0.71 -12.71
C LEU A 355 27.94 0.37 -12.72
N TYR A 356 28.30 -0.90 -12.55
CA TYR A 356 29.69 -1.35 -12.54
C TYR A 356 30.39 -1.00 -13.86
N LEU A 357 29.80 -1.32 -15.01
CA LEU A 357 30.37 -1.02 -16.32
C LEU A 357 30.52 0.49 -16.57
N SER A 358 29.60 1.29 -16.04
CA SER A 358 29.64 2.76 -16.16
C SER A 358 30.74 3.38 -15.30
N VAL A 359 31.03 2.79 -14.13
CA VAL A 359 32.04 3.28 -13.20
C VAL A 359 33.43 2.66 -13.43
N LYS A 360 33.52 1.48 -14.05
CA LYS A 360 34.77 0.77 -14.39
C LYS A 360 35.88 1.65 -15.00
N PRO A 361 35.60 2.61 -15.91
CA PRO A 361 36.64 3.46 -16.48
C PRO A 361 37.33 4.40 -15.49
N TYR A 362 36.74 4.60 -14.31
CA TYR A 362 37.21 5.55 -13.29
C TYR A 362 38.01 4.89 -12.16
N PHE A 363 38.42 3.63 -12.32
CA PHE A 363 39.24 2.94 -11.32
C PHE A 363 40.69 3.45 -11.32
N PRO A 364 41.36 3.55 -10.16
CA PRO A 364 40.84 3.27 -8.82
C PRO A 364 39.89 4.37 -8.31
N LEU A 365 38.90 3.96 -7.54
CA LEU A 365 37.86 4.86 -7.04
C LEU A 365 38.25 5.47 -5.68
N PRO A 366 37.67 6.61 -5.29
CA PRO A 366 37.91 7.23 -3.99
C PRO A 366 37.59 6.28 -2.82
N GLU A 367 38.47 6.19 -1.83
CA GLU A 367 38.36 5.27 -0.67
C GLU A 367 37.11 5.53 0.21
N ASP A 368 36.56 6.73 0.11
CA ASP A 368 35.43 7.24 0.85
C ASP A 368 34.13 7.23 0.03
N TRP A 369 34.16 6.81 -1.23
CA TRP A 369 32.95 6.67 -2.06
C TRP A 369 32.02 5.57 -1.53
N PHE A 370 32.51 4.33 -1.50
CA PHE A 370 31.66 3.17 -1.30
C PHE A 370 32.08 2.39 -0.05
N ARG A 371 31.38 2.64 1.05
CA ARG A 371 31.61 1.98 2.33
C ARG A 371 30.37 1.21 2.76
N LEU A 372 30.48 -0.12 2.79
CA LEU A 372 29.42 -0.97 3.36
C LEU A 372 29.30 -0.71 4.87
N LEU A 373 30.41 -0.88 5.59
CA LEU A 373 30.55 -0.54 7.00
C LEU A 373 31.05 0.91 7.12
N GLY A 374 30.21 1.76 7.71
CA GLY A 374 30.56 3.14 8.07
C GLY A 374 31.12 3.19 9.48
N LYS A 375 30.54 4.06 10.32
CA LYS A 375 30.86 4.12 11.75
C LYS A 375 30.61 2.79 12.47
N ARG A 376 31.36 2.57 13.57
CA ARG A 376 31.17 1.41 14.47
C ARG A 376 29.74 1.30 15.04
N ASN A 377 29.03 2.42 15.16
CA ASN A 377 27.65 2.49 15.65
C ASN A 377 26.58 2.55 14.54
N TRP A 378 26.87 2.01 13.35
CA TRP A 378 25.91 1.99 12.23
C TRP A 378 24.53 1.43 12.61
N PHE A 379 24.49 0.42 13.49
CA PHE A 379 23.25 -0.17 13.98
C PHE A 379 22.38 0.85 14.74
N VAL A 380 23.00 1.68 15.59
CA VAL A 380 22.30 2.74 16.34
C VAL A 380 21.77 3.81 15.38
N TRP A 381 22.50 4.14 14.33
CA TRP A 381 22.03 5.06 13.29
C TRP A 381 20.84 4.50 12.50
N GLY A 382 20.89 3.21 12.14
CA GLY A 382 19.78 2.54 11.45
C GLY A 382 18.52 2.45 12.32
N LEU A 383 18.67 1.93 13.54
CA LEU A 383 17.55 1.80 14.49
C LEU A 383 17.00 3.16 14.94
N GLY A 384 17.88 4.11 15.30
CA GLY A 384 17.49 5.46 15.67
C GLY A 384 16.81 6.20 14.52
N GLY A 385 17.32 6.02 13.29
CA GLY A 385 16.67 6.55 12.09
C GLY A 385 15.29 5.97 11.85
N TYR A 386 15.10 4.66 12.08
CA TYR A 386 13.79 4.01 12.00
C TYR A 386 12.81 4.58 13.04
N LEU A 387 13.24 4.72 14.31
CA LEU A 387 12.42 5.31 15.36
C LEU A 387 12.03 6.75 15.05
N VAL A 388 12.95 7.56 14.50
CA VAL A 388 12.65 8.93 14.04
C VAL A 388 11.72 8.93 12.82
N ALA A 389 11.84 7.96 11.92
CA ALA A 389 10.97 7.86 10.75
C ALA A 389 9.51 7.64 11.14
N LEU A 390 9.22 6.85 12.18
CA LEU A 390 7.85 6.54 12.62
C LEU A 390 6.96 7.79 12.80
N PRO A 391 7.26 8.76 13.69
CA PRO A 391 6.41 9.93 13.86
C PRO A 391 6.38 10.86 12.64
N LEU A 392 7.48 10.96 11.88
CA LEU A 392 7.50 11.74 10.64
C LEU A 392 6.56 11.14 9.59
N MET A 393 6.56 9.82 9.48
CA MET A 393 5.71 9.10 8.55
C MET A 393 4.25 9.09 9.00
N LEU A 394 3.96 9.02 10.31
CA LEU A 394 2.59 9.23 10.81
C LEU A 394 2.08 10.63 10.45
N GLY A 395 2.89 11.66 10.70
CA GLY A 395 2.53 13.03 10.37
C GLY A 395 2.31 13.26 8.87
N ILE A 396 3.20 12.74 8.02
CA ILE A 396 3.05 12.90 6.57
C ILE A 396 1.87 12.09 6.02
N SER A 397 1.56 10.92 6.60
CA SER A 397 0.40 10.12 6.18
C SER A 397 -0.92 10.86 6.40
N VAL A 398 -1.07 11.61 7.50
CA VAL A 398 -2.26 12.45 7.75
C VAL A 398 -2.39 13.54 6.67
N ILE A 399 -1.28 14.22 6.34
CA ILE A 399 -1.26 15.23 5.28
C ILE A 399 -1.58 14.58 3.93
N ASN A 400 -1.01 13.41 3.66
CA ASN A 400 -1.23 12.67 2.42
C ASN A 400 -2.70 12.28 2.25
N GLN A 401 -3.35 11.82 3.33
CA GLN A 401 -4.77 11.49 3.32
C GLN A 401 -5.64 12.71 3.02
N GLN A 402 -5.30 13.89 3.55
CA GLN A 402 -6.03 15.14 3.26
C GLN A 402 -5.88 15.57 1.79
N ILE A 403 -4.70 15.38 1.20
CA ILE A 403 -4.43 15.71 -0.21
C ILE A 403 -5.20 14.78 -1.15
N TRP A 404 -5.15 13.48 -0.88
CA TRP A 404 -5.60 12.46 -1.84
C TRP A 404 -6.98 11.88 -1.56
N GLN A 405 -7.48 11.97 -0.32
CA GLN A 405 -8.81 11.49 0.07
C GLN A 405 -9.09 10.04 -0.36
N GLY A 406 -8.08 9.17 -0.29
CA GLY A 406 -8.15 7.77 -0.72
C GLY A 406 -7.84 7.51 -2.20
N GLN A 407 -7.21 8.45 -2.93
CA GLN A 407 -6.89 8.34 -4.37
C GLN A 407 -5.39 8.47 -4.72
N GLY A 408 -5.03 8.38 -5.99
CA GLY A 408 -3.64 8.52 -6.44
C GLY A 408 -2.85 7.21 -6.45
N GLY A 409 -3.57 6.08 -6.39
CA GLY A 409 -3.04 4.73 -6.45
C GLY A 409 -2.22 4.35 -5.22
N SER A 410 -1.68 3.14 -5.21
CA SER A 410 -0.69 2.69 -4.24
C SER A 410 0.20 1.65 -4.92
N ASN A 411 1.31 1.29 -4.29
CA ASN A 411 2.15 0.21 -4.77
C ASN A 411 1.32 -1.09 -4.86
N PRO A 412 1.20 -1.71 -6.05
CA PRO A 412 0.39 -2.91 -6.24
C PRO A 412 0.77 -4.07 -5.32
N LEU A 413 2.04 -4.14 -4.91
CA LEU A 413 2.52 -5.17 -3.99
C LEU A 413 1.80 -5.11 -2.63
N LEU A 414 1.39 -3.93 -2.17
CA LEU A 414 0.64 -3.79 -0.92
C LEU A 414 -0.70 -4.52 -0.99
N GLN A 415 -1.42 -4.38 -2.11
CA GLN A 415 -2.68 -5.06 -2.33
C GLN A 415 -2.48 -6.57 -2.48
N THR A 416 -1.49 -6.99 -3.26
CA THR A 416 -1.16 -8.41 -3.43
C THR A 416 -0.87 -9.07 -2.09
N VAL A 417 -0.04 -8.47 -1.23
CA VAL A 417 0.29 -9.01 0.10
C VAL A 417 -0.91 -9.03 1.03
N LEU A 418 -1.77 -8.02 0.97
CA LEU A 418 -2.98 -7.93 1.79
C LEU A 418 -4.01 -9.01 1.42
N GLU A 419 -4.14 -9.32 0.14
CA GLU A 419 -5.09 -10.31 -0.39
C GLU A 419 -4.52 -11.74 -0.40
N GLU A 420 -3.21 -11.89 -0.26
CA GLU A 420 -2.52 -13.19 -0.28
C GLU A 420 -2.81 -14.02 0.98
N GLY A 421 -3.23 -15.28 0.77
CA GLY A 421 -3.48 -16.24 1.84
C GLY A 421 -2.37 -17.27 2.02
N ASP A 422 -1.49 -17.45 1.03
CA ASP A 422 -0.44 -18.45 1.07
C ASP A 422 0.82 -17.95 1.81
N ARG A 423 1.11 -18.59 2.95
CA ARG A 423 2.25 -18.22 3.82
C ARG A 423 3.61 -18.30 3.13
N VAL A 424 3.77 -19.19 2.14
CA VAL A 424 5.03 -19.33 1.40
C VAL A 424 5.18 -18.18 0.42
N ALA A 425 4.12 -17.84 -0.33
CA ALA A 425 4.10 -16.68 -1.22
C ALA A 425 4.39 -15.39 -0.43
N LEU A 426 3.78 -15.21 0.74
CA LEU A 426 4.04 -14.09 1.64
C LEU A 426 5.48 -14.01 2.13
N ALA A 427 6.08 -15.12 2.54
CA ALA A 427 7.48 -15.14 2.97
C ALA A 427 8.42 -14.72 1.82
N ILE A 428 8.08 -15.11 0.59
CA ILE A 428 8.82 -14.73 -0.61
C ILE A 428 8.68 -13.22 -0.91
N PHE A 429 7.47 -12.68 -0.82
CA PHE A 429 7.26 -11.23 -0.95
C PHE A 429 7.98 -10.44 0.14
N LEU A 430 7.91 -10.91 1.39
CA LEU A 430 8.61 -10.30 2.51
C LEU A 430 10.13 -10.29 2.28
N PHE A 431 10.73 -11.40 1.83
CA PHE A 431 12.16 -11.43 1.49
C PHE A 431 12.51 -10.39 0.42
N THR A 432 11.67 -10.28 -0.61
CA THR A 432 11.89 -9.32 -1.70
C THR A 432 11.84 -7.89 -1.19
N ALA A 433 10.78 -7.51 -0.47
CA ALA A 433 10.56 -6.17 0.02
C ALA A 433 11.48 -5.77 1.19
N ALA A 434 11.81 -6.70 2.09
CA ALA A 434 12.60 -6.40 3.30
C ALA A 434 14.10 -6.56 3.10
N VAL A 435 14.56 -7.33 2.11
CA VAL A 435 15.99 -7.63 1.92
C VAL A 435 16.45 -7.25 0.53
N ALA A 436 15.92 -7.90 -0.51
CA ALA A 436 16.43 -7.71 -1.87
C ALA A 436 16.30 -6.25 -2.33
N ALA A 437 15.14 -5.63 -2.05
CA ALA A 437 14.87 -4.27 -2.43
C ALA A 437 15.71 -3.22 -1.68
N PRO A 438 15.73 -3.19 -0.33
CA PRO A 438 16.60 -2.30 0.43
C PRO A 438 18.07 -2.42 0.06
N VAL A 439 18.58 -3.63 -0.18
CA VAL A 439 19.97 -3.80 -0.61
C VAL A 439 20.19 -3.10 -1.95
N PHE A 440 19.42 -3.43 -2.98
CA PHE A 440 19.62 -2.84 -4.30
C PHE A 440 19.38 -1.33 -4.33
N GLU A 441 18.31 -0.87 -3.72
CA GLU A 441 17.90 0.53 -3.75
C GLU A 441 18.87 1.41 -2.96
N GLU A 442 19.36 0.96 -1.80
CA GLU A 442 20.37 1.74 -1.06
C GLU A 442 21.72 1.77 -1.79
N LEU A 443 22.11 0.68 -2.48
CA LEU A 443 23.29 0.70 -3.35
C LEU A 443 23.17 1.74 -4.47
N LEU A 444 22.01 1.82 -5.12
CA LEU A 444 21.77 2.73 -6.23
C LEU A 444 21.57 4.19 -5.78
N PHE A 445 20.65 4.42 -4.84
CA PHE A 445 20.26 5.77 -4.44
C PHE A 445 21.26 6.41 -3.47
N ARG A 446 21.75 5.65 -2.47
CA ARG A 446 22.67 6.20 -1.43
C ARG A 446 24.11 5.90 -1.80
N GLY A 447 24.41 4.72 -2.32
CA GLY A 447 25.76 4.35 -2.74
C GLY A 447 26.24 5.10 -4.00
N PHE A 448 25.35 5.40 -4.95
CA PHE A 448 25.73 6.02 -6.21
C PHE A 448 25.09 7.40 -6.46
N LEU A 449 23.76 7.51 -6.48
CA LEU A 449 23.08 8.73 -6.92
C LEU A 449 23.34 9.92 -5.99
N LEU A 450 23.16 9.76 -4.67
CA LEU A 450 23.38 10.84 -3.71
C LEU A 450 24.82 11.37 -3.76
N PRO A 451 25.90 10.54 -3.66
CA PRO A 451 27.27 10.98 -3.87
C PRO A 451 27.47 11.72 -5.19
N SER A 452 26.88 11.22 -6.28
CA SER A 452 26.96 11.86 -7.60
C SER A 452 26.34 13.25 -7.61
N LEU A 453 25.21 13.44 -6.92
CA LEU A 453 24.54 14.74 -6.79
C LEU A 453 25.35 15.72 -5.94
N THR A 454 26.11 15.26 -4.95
CA THR A 454 26.95 16.16 -4.13
C THR A 454 28.07 16.87 -4.90
N ARG A 455 28.36 16.43 -6.13
CA ARG A 455 29.24 17.15 -7.07
C ARG A 455 28.64 18.47 -7.57
N TYR A 456 27.31 18.59 -7.58
CA TYR A 456 26.58 19.68 -8.24
C TYR A 456 25.76 20.54 -7.28
N VAL A 457 25.32 19.96 -6.17
CA VAL A 457 24.47 20.62 -5.17
C VAL A 457 25.01 20.36 -3.76
N PRO A 458 24.70 21.23 -2.77
CA PRO A 458 25.04 20.95 -1.37
C PRO A 458 24.42 19.64 -0.89
N VAL A 459 24.98 19.04 0.17
CA VAL A 459 24.59 17.73 0.69
C VAL A 459 23.08 17.64 0.97
N TRP A 460 22.48 18.68 1.58
CA TRP A 460 21.04 18.72 1.83
C TRP A 460 20.22 18.69 0.53
N GLY A 461 20.70 19.37 -0.52
CA GLY A 461 20.06 19.38 -1.84
C GLY A 461 20.18 18.01 -2.52
N ALA A 462 21.32 17.34 -2.37
CA ALA A 462 21.51 15.97 -2.84
C ALA A 462 20.55 14.98 -2.15
N ILE A 463 20.33 15.12 -0.83
CA ILE A 463 19.34 14.33 -0.09
C ILE A 463 17.95 14.55 -0.68
N VAL A 464 17.50 15.80 -0.84
CA VAL A 464 16.15 16.09 -1.35
C VAL A 464 15.97 15.54 -2.77
N LEU A 465 16.92 15.80 -3.68
CA LEU A 465 16.82 15.35 -5.06
C LEU A 465 16.87 13.83 -5.20
N SER A 466 17.76 13.14 -4.46
CA SER A 466 17.79 11.67 -4.50
C SER A 466 16.51 11.07 -3.95
N SER A 467 15.91 11.69 -2.93
CA SER A 467 14.68 11.22 -2.27
C SER A 467 13.45 11.40 -3.15
N LEU A 468 13.37 12.51 -3.89
CA LEU A 468 12.31 12.71 -4.89
C LEU A 468 12.41 11.70 -6.04
N LEU A 469 13.63 11.45 -6.54
CA LEU A 469 13.83 10.44 -7.60
C LEU A 469 13.53 9.01 -7.10
N PHE A 470 13.87 8.71 -5.86
CA PHE A 470 13.49 7.46 -5.18
C PHE A 470 11.96 7.32 -5.10
N ALA A 471 11.26 8.38 -4.71
CA ALA A 471 9.81 8.36 -4.59
C ALA A 471 9.11 8.20 -5.96
N ILE A 472 9.56 8.94 -6.98
CA ILE A 472 9.04 8.84 -8.35
C ILE A 472 9.21 7.44 -8.94
N ALA A 473 10.26 6.71 -8.53
CA ALA A 473 10.50 5.36 -9.00
C ALA A 473 9.41 4.34 -8.64
N HIS A 474 8.54 4.67 -7.68
CA HIS A 474 7.45 3.80 -7.24
C HIS A 474 6.17 3.96 -8.08
N LEU A 475 6.11 4.94 -8.98
CA LEU A 475 5.06 5.13 -9.98
C LEU A 475 3.63 5.34 -9.43
N SER A 476 3.47 5.52 -8.12
CA SER A 476 2.22 5.96 -7.50
C SER A 476 2.35 7.40 -7.06
N LEU A 477 1.48 8.26 -7.57
CA LEU A 477 1.52 9.69 -7.25
C LEU A 477 1.21 9.96 -5.78
N SER A 478 0.31 9.16 -5.18
CA SER A 478 -0.02 9.29 -3.76
C SER A 478 1.14 8.92 -2.83
N GLU A 479 2.06 8.09 -3.30
CA GLU A 479 3.22 7.65 -2.52
C GLU A 479 4.42 8.59 -2.65
N VAL A 480 4.42 9.52 -3.61
CA VAL A 480 5.56 10.41 -3.85
C VAL A 480 5.94 11.20 -2.60
N LEU A 481 4.95 11.80 -1.93
CA LEU A 481 5.18 12.59 -0.73
C LEU A 481 5.71 11.75 0.45
N PRO A 482 5.03 10.67 0.90
CA PRO A 482 5.54 9.85 2.00
C PRO A 482 6.89 9.20 1.68
N LEU A 483 7.11 8.69 0.47
CA LEU A 483 8.38 8.08 0.09
C LEU A 483 9.52 9.09 -0.06
N ALA A 484 9.23 10.34 -0.43
CA ALA A 484 10.23 11.39 -0.42
C ALA A 484 10.67 11.75 1.02
N VAL A 485 9.75 11.71 1.99
CA VAL A 485 10.08 11.89 3.41
C VAL A 485 10.93 10.73 3.92
N LEU A 486 10.50 9.48 3.72
CA LEU A 486 11.30 8.30 4.07
C LEU A 486 12.68 8.34 3.39
N GLY A 487 12.69 8.67 2.11
CA GLY A 487 13.92 8.80 1.32
C GLY A 487 14.87 9.84 1.89
N SER A 488 14.33 10.94 2.43
CA SER A 488 15.10 12.01 3.05
C SER A 488 15.71 11.55 4.37
N VAL A 489 14.97 10.77 5.18
CA VAL A 489 15.51 10.16 6.41
C VAL A 489 16.63 9.18 6.08
N LEU A 490 16.45 8.33 5.06
CA LEU A 490 17.49 7.41 4.58
C LEU A 490 18.74 8.15 4.10
N GLY A 491 18.57 9.20 3.28
CA GLY A 491 19.67 10.05 2.83
C GLY A 491 20.37 10.76 3.99
N PHE A 492 19.61 11.26 4.97
CA PHE A 492 20.16 11.83 6.18
C PHE A 492 21.01 10.82 6.95
N VAL A 493 20.45 9.64 7.29
CA VAL A 493 21.16 8.58 8.01
C VAL A 493 22.42 8.14 7.26
N TYR A 494 22.36 8.03 5.94
CA TYR A 494 23.53 7.71 5.11
C TYR A 494 24.63 8.79 5.24
N THR A 495 24.28 10.07 5.08
CA THR A 495 25.26 11.16 5.19
C THR A 495 25.90 11.27 6.56
N ARG A 496 25.14 11.00 7.63
CA ARG A 496 25.64 11.02 9.01
C ARG A 496 26.49 9.81 9.37
N SER A 497 26.06 8.61 8.97
CA SER A 497 26.73 7.34 9.30
C SER A 497 27.92 7.01 8.38
N ARG A 498 27.94 7.59 7.16
CA ARG A 498 28.96 7.38 6.12
C ARG A 498 29.14 5.91 5.73
N GLY A 499 28.07 5.11 5.84
CA GLY A 499 28.06 3.70 5.43
C GLY A 499 26.67 3.22 5.06
N LEU A 500 26.59 2.21 4.21
CA LEU A 500 25.33 1.75 3.60
C LEU A 500 24.51 0.82 4.50
N LEU A 501 25.13 0.13 5.47
CA LEU A 501 24.38 -0.76 6.37
C LEU A 501 23.36 -0.04 7.26
N ALA A 502 23.63 1.21 7.67
CA ALA A 502 22.70 1.98 8.49
C ALA A 502 21.39 2.33 7.76
N PRO A 503 21.39 2.96 6.56
CA PRO A 503 20.17 3.18 5.81
C PRO A 503 19.55 1.87 5.29
N MET A 504 20.33 0.83 4.94
CA MET A 504 19.79 -0.49 4.60
C MET A 504 18.99 -1.08 5.77
N LEU A 505 19.51 -1.04 6.99
CA LEU A 505 18.78 -1.51 8.17
C LEU A 505 17.49 -0.74 8.39
N LEU A 506 17.54 0.60 8.30
CA LEU A 506 16.34 1.44 8.44
C LEU A 506 15.29 1.06 7.39
N HIS A 507 15.69 0.98 6.12
CA HIS A 507 14.81 0.65 5.01
C HIS A 507 14.24 -0.77 5.17
N SER A 508 15.07 -1.75 5.51
CA SER A 508 14.63 -3.12 5.81
C SER A 508 13.64 -3.18 6.96
N LEU A 509 13.87 -2.45 8.05
CA LEU A 509 12.94 -2.38 9.19
C LEU A 509 11.61 -1.76 8.78
N TRP A 510 11.66 -0.65 8.03
CA TRP A 510 10.46 0.00 7.50
C TRP A 510 9.62 -0.98 6.67
N ASN A 511 10.23 -1.59 5.65
CA ASN A 511 9.53 -2.52 4.77
C ASN A 511 9.05 -3.78 5.50
N SER A 512 9.85 -4.31 6.43
CA SER A 512 9.46 -5.49 7.22
C SER A 512 8.22 -5.21 8.06
N VAL A 513 8.20 -4.09 8.79
CA VAL A 513 7.08 -3.76 9.68
C VAL A 513 5.83 -3.46 8.88
N THR A 514 5.94 -2.74 7.76
CA THR A 514 4.80 -2.51 6.85
C THR A 514 4.26 -3.83 6.31
N MET A 515 5.12 -4.69 5.73
CA MET A 515 4.69 -5.97 5.14
C MET A 515 4.08 -6.93 6.16
N LEU A 516 4.70 -7.06 7.34
CA LEU A 516 4.16 -7.90 8.42
C LEU A 516 2.85 -7.34 8.94
N GLY A 517 2.72 -6.01 9.06
CA GLY A 517 1.47 -5.34 9.40
C GLY A 517 0.36 -5.71 8.41
N LEU A 518 0.60 -5.57 7.10
CA LEU A 518 -0.36 -5.94 6.06
C LEU A 518 -0.77 -7.41 6.13
N PHE A 519 0.20 -8.32 6.32
CA PHE A 519 -0.10 -9.74 6.45
C PHE A 519 -1.00 -10.02 7.66
N ILE A 520 -0.70 -9.42 8.81
CA ILE A 520 -1.51 -9.59 10.02
C ILE A 520 -2.93 -9.08 9.79
N LEU A 521 -3.07 -7.90 9.17
CA LEU A 521 -4.37 -7.30 8.83
C LEU A 521 -5.18 -8.16 7.86
N GLY A 522 -4.58 -8.59 6.75
CA GLY A 522 -5.26 -9.43 5.75
C GLY A 522 -5.61 -10.82 6.25
N SER A 523 -4.78 -11.42 7.12
CA SER A 523 -4.98 -12.78 7.63
C SER A 523 -6.07 -12.92 8.69
N GLY A 524 -6.47 -11.83 9.35
CA GLY A 524 -7.46 -11.92 10.43
C GLY A 524 -8.86 -11.44 10.04
N ALA A 525 -9.06 -10.91 8.83
CA ALA A 525 -10.40 -10.60 8.32
C ALA A 525 -11.06 -11.75 7.53
N LYS A 526 -10.28 -12.77 7.16
CA LYS A 526 -10.75 -14.01 6.50
C LYS A 526 -11.03 -15.09 7.53
#